data_AF-A0A069QFF8-F1
#
_entry.id   AF-A0A069QFF8-F1
#
_cell.length_a   1.000
_cell.length_b   1.000
_cell.length_c   1.000
_cell.angle_alpha   90.00
_cell.angle_beta   90.00
_cell.angle_gamma   90.00
#
_symmetry.space_group_name_H-M   'P 1'
#
loop_
_entity.id
_entity.type
_entity.pdbx_description
1 polymer ?
#
loop_
_entity_poly.entity_id
_entity_poly.type
_entity_poly.pdbx_seq_one_letter_code
_entity_poly.pdbx_strand_id
1 'polypeptide(L)'
;MKSIHISIAVLAIAACLTSCDGWIDDAKTPNNMLTSEQIVTPCMLATIRTKEVKDGAMIANVKTLAGVAASAAFLTSGAMTDEIEPTTKPNFLIYKQLKSDDVKPNSDVATTWNKLQNFRARAEEVLQVEAKLSNDGTENFDAVRAYARFTGHLYAGLAYQLLGKMFSRTTDKADGVRINNAIIGNEELLDKAQQHYSQALTEATGNLLADKKGVFAPATAAKQVRMLMVKLAMQRQQYAEAATLWNEAYGNGLQVDIVYNIDGGVNELYSTVGQPAINAQVDTSLVASLNGIAEKKAIKTAKNKDGHRYLTSLEKYAPLVVIDEKEMKLIKAELVVRGLMQGDAMQLVNDVLALYSADQTISSAPTLEELAHLRHVFLYLHGCRIDDLRRGIVGGTAQATWDARKVKYIPMPELEYK
;
A
#
# COMPACT_ATOMS: atom_id res chain seq x y z
N MET A 1 35.36 -3.06 73.35
CA MET A 1 35.64 -3.01 71.90
C MET A 1 34.74 -3.98 71.12
N LYS A 2 33.40 -3.80 71.13
CA LYS A 2 32.46 -4.63 70.33
C LYS A 2 31.51 -3.81 69.43
N SER A 3 31.43 -2.50 69.61
CA SER A 3 30.53 -1.62 68.85
C SER A 3 31.12 -1.07 67.55
N ILE A 4 32.45 -1.07 67.38
CA ILE A 4 33.12 -0.44 66.22
C ILE A 4 33.19 -1.42 65.03
N HIS A 5 33.20 -2.74 65.27
CA HIS A 5 33.27 -3.75 64.22
C HIS A 5 31.94 -4.02 63.51
N ILE A 6 30.81 -3.72 64.16
CA ILE A 6 29.48 -3.89 63.55
C ILE A 6 29.19 -2.77 62.54
N SER A 7 29.63 -1.53 62.82
CA SER A 7 29.40 -0.39 61.91
C SER A 7 30.23 -0.44 60.62
N ILE A 8 31.44 -1.03 60.65
CA ILE A 8 32.29 -1.16 59.45
C ILE A 8 31.80 -2.30 58.55
N ALA A 9 31.30 -3.40 59.13
CA ALA A 9 30.76 -4.53 58.35
C ALA A 9 29.46 -4.14 57.61
N VAL A 10 28.61 -3.31 58.22
CA VAL A 10 27.36 -2.84 57.58
C VAL A 10 27.64 -1.83 56.47
N LEU A 11 28.64 -0.94 56.62
CA LEU A 11 29.05 0.00 55.57
C LEU A 11 29.69 -0.69 54.36
N ALA A 12 30.49 -1.74 54.60
CA ALA A 12 31.13 -2.52 53.54
C ALA A 12 30.12 -3.36 52.73
N ILE A 13 29.10 -3.92 53.37
CA ILE A 13 28.04 -4.67 52.68
C ILE A 13 27.13 -3.74 51.86
N ALA A 14 26.82 -2.53 52.37
CA ALA A 14 26.05 -1.54 51.63
C ALA A 14 26.79 -1.02 50.38
N ALA A 15 28.11 -0.79 50.47
CA ALA A 15 28.94 -0.39 49.33
C ALA A 15 29.09 -1.51 48.28
N CYS A 16 29.19 -2.77 48.71
CA CYS A 16 29.23 -3.92 47.80
C CYS A 16 27.90 -4.13 47.07
N LEU A 17 26.75 -3.92 47.72
CA LEU A 17 25.43 -4.06 47.10
C LEU A 17 25.15 -2.95 46.06
N THR A 18 25.59 -1.71 46.29
CA THR A 18 25.49 -0.63 45.29
C THR A 18 26.49 -0.77 44.12
N SER A 19 27.59 -1.50 44.33
CA SER A 19 28.58 -1.76 43.27
C SER A 19 28.19 -2.90 42.32
N CYS A 20 27.15 -3.69 42.66
CA CYS A 20 26.61 -4.72 41.81
C CYS A 20 25.53 -4.20 40.83
N ASP A 21 24.92 -3.05 41.10
CA ASP A 21 23.95 -2.43 40.18
C ASP A 21 24.64 -2.00 38.87
N GLY A 22 25.85 -1.44 38.95
CA GLY A 22 26.63 -1.07 37.76
C GLY A 22 27.08 -2.27 36.92
N TRP A 23 27.21 -3.47 37.50
CA TRP A 23 27.62 -4.67 36.74
C TRP A 23 26.48 -5.30 35.96
N ILE A 24 25.24 -5.11 36.42
CA ILE A 24 24.02 -5.53 35.72
C ILE A 24 23.68 -4.53 34.61
N ASP A 25 23.89 -3.22 34.83
CA ASP A 25 23.67 -2.18 33.83
C ASP A 25 24.80 -2.07 32.79
N ASP A 26 26.05 -2.46 33.12
CA ASP A 26 27.17 -2.63 32.17
C ASP A 26 27.16 -4.01 31.47
N ALA A 27 26.10 -4.81 31.65
CA ALA A 27 25.92 -6.02 30.85
C ALA A 27 25.90 -5.63 29.37
N LYS A 28 26.84 -6.17 28.59
CA LYS A 28 27.02 -5.87 27.16
C LYS A 28 25.67 -5.81 26.45
N THR A 29 25.25 -4.61 26.06
CA THR A 29 24.07 -4.43 25.21
C THR A 29 24.25 -5.31 23.97
N PRO A 30 23.23 -6.06 23.52
CA PRO A 30 23.41 -6.94 22.36
C PRO A 30 23.91 -6.13 21.17
N ASN A 31 25.14 -6.39 20.70
CA ASN A 31 25.84 -5.57 19.69
C ASN A 31 25.13 -5.50 18.32
N ASN A 32 24.06 -6.28 18.13
CA ASN A 32 23.27 -6.36 16.89
C ASN A 32 21.78 -6.02 17.11
N MET A 33 21.40 -5.44 18.25
CA MET A 33 20.02 -5.03 18.54
C MET A 33 19.98 -3.59 19.04
N LEU A 34 18.94 -2.86 18.65
CA LEU A 34 18.63 -1.55 19.22
C LEU A 34 17.71 -1.75 20.44
N THR A 35 18.02 -1.09 21.54
CA THR A 35 17.11 -1.02 22.69
C THR A 35 15.90 -0.14 22.38
N SER A 36 14.83 -0.26 23.16
CA SER A 36 13.65 0.60 22.99
C SER A 36 13.99 2.09 23.13
N GLU A 37 14.94 2.44 23.98
CA GLU A 37 15.43 3.81 24.16
C GLU A 37 16.20 4.32 22.93
N GLN A 38 17.01 3.47 22.30
CA GLN A 38 17.74 3.82 21.08
C GLN A 38 16.82 4.02 19.87
N ILE A 39 15.67 3.34 19.84
CA ILE A 39 14.64 3.51 18.79
C ILE A 39 13.90 4.85 18.95
N VAL A 40 13.68 5.32 20.18
CA VAL A 40 12.97 6.57 20.48
C VAL A 40 13.92 7.77 20.36
N THR A 41 14.44 7.97 19.16
CA THR A 41 15.30 9.12 18.82
C THR A 41 14.81 9.78 17.53
N PRO A 42 14.90 11.13 17.39
CA PRO A 42 14.40 11.83 16.21
C PRO A 42 15.01 11.33 14.89
N CYS A 43 16.30 10.95 14.91
CA CYS A 43 17.02 10.48 13.73
C CYS A 43 16.51 9.13 13.19
N MET A 44 15.86 8.31 14.02
CA MET A 44 15.21 7.07 13.58
C MET A 44 13.99 7.36 12.70
N LEU A 45 13.37 8.54 12.87
CA LEU A 45 12.25 9.00 12.06
C LEU A 45 12.73 9.76 10.83
N ALA A 46 13.51 10.82 11.02
CA ALA A 46 14.08 11.60 9.92
C ALA A 46 15.25 12.48 10.35
N THR A 47 16.03 12.91 9.36
CA THR A 47 17.00 13.99 9.51
C THR A 47 16.61 15.14 8.59
N ILE A 48 16.58 16.37 9.12
CA ILE A 48 16.33 17.57 8.33
C ILE A 48 17.51 18.51 8.47
N ARG A 49 18.27 18.69 7.38
CA ARG A 49 19.40 19.64 7.32
C ARG A 49 19.20 20.59 6.17
N THR A 50 19.30 21.90 6.41
CA THR A 50 19.12 22.92 5.35
C THR A 50 17.82 22.71 4.56
N LYS A 51 16.73 22.41 5.28
CA LYS A 51 15.38 22.08 4.76
C LYS A 51 15.26 20.76 3.99
N GLU A 52 16.35 20.04 3.75
CA GLU A 52 16.34 18.75 3.08
C GLU A 52 15.97 17.64 4.06
N VAL A 53 14.81 17.03 3.83
CA VAL A 53 14.30 15.87 4.56
C VAL A 53 14.95 14.61 4.00
N LYS A 54 15.44 13.76 4.91
CA LYS A 54 15.87 12.40 4.63
C LYS A 54 15.16 11.45 5.59
N ASP A 55 14.73 10.32 5.06
CA ASP A 55 14.10 9.26 5.83
C ASP A 55 15.07 8.70 6.86
N GLY A 56 14.62 8.57 8.11
CA GLY A 56 15.27 7.74 9.11
C GLY A 56 14.96 6.27 8.88
N ALA A 57 15.64 5.39 9.61
CA ALA A 57 15.55 3.95 9.42
C ALA A 57 14.11 3.40 9.57
N MET A 58 13.31 3.94 10.48
CA MET A 58 11.92 3.49 10.67
C MET A 58 11.04 3.85 9.48
N ILE A 59 11.12 5.10 9.01
CA ILE A 59 10.34 5.54 7.85
C ILE A 59 10.75 4.77 6.59
N ALA A 60 12.05 4.61 6.35
CA ALA A 60 12.55 3.84 5.21
C ALA A 60 12.06 2.38 5.24
N ASN A 61 12.02 1.76 6.42
CA ASN A 61 11.46 0.43 6.62
C ASN A 61 9.95 0.39 6.29
N VAL A 62 9.15 1.33 6.82
CA VAL A 62 7.71 1.41 6.53
C VAL A 62 7.44 1.54 5.04
N LYS A 63 8.20 2.38 4.31
CA LYS A 63 8.09 2.52 2.84
C LYS A 63 8.38 1.20 2.13
N THR A 64 9.40 0.46 2.57
CA THR A 64 9.74 -0.85 2.01
C THR A 64 8.62 -1.87 2.25
N LEU A 65 8.10 -1.92 3.48
CA LEU A 65 6.99 -2.81 3.84
C LEU A 65 5.70 -2.47 3.10
N ALA A 66 5.45 -1.18 2.83
CA ALA A 66 4.32 -0.74 2.01
C ALA A 66 4.40 -1.40 0.63
N GLY A 67 5.58 -1.43 0.02
CA GLY A 67 5.79 -2.03 -1.30
C GLY A 67 5.50 -3.53 -1.26
N VAL A 68 6.12 -4.24 -0.32
CA VAL A 68 5.93 -5.70 -0.13
C VAL A 68 4.46 -6.06 0.14
N ALA A 69 3.76 -5.28 0.96
CA ALA A 69 2.37 -5.54 1.31
C ALA A 69 1.42 -5.20 0.15
N ALA A 70 1.62 -4.06 -0.52
CA ALA A 70 0.80 -3.64 -1.64
C ALA A 70 0.99 -4.55 -2.87
N SER A 71 2.23 -4.97 -3.19
CA SER A 71 2.47 -5.91 -4.29
C SER A 71 1.80 -7.25 -4.04
N ALA A 72 1.87 -7.78 -2.82
CA ALA A 72 1.18 -9.00 -2.44
C ALA A 72 -0.35 -8.84 -2.53
N ALA A 73 -0.89 -7.71 -2.08
CA ALA A 73 -2.32 -7.40 -2.19
C ALA A 73 -2.78 -7.30 -3.64
N PHE A 74 -2.00 -6.67 -4.53
CA PHE A 74 -2.33 -6.51 -5.94
C PHE A 74 -2.30 -7.84 -6.69
N LEU A 75 -1.30 -8.69 -6.45
CA LEU A 75 -1.25 -10.04 -7.03
C LEU A 75 -2.40 -10.92 -6.54
N THR A 76 -2.69 -10.85 -5.24
CA THR A 76 -3.80 -11.60 -4.65
C THR A 76 -5.13 -11.14 -5.23
N SER A 77 -5.34 -9.83 -5.37
CA SER A 77 -6.49 -9.23 -6.06
C SER A 77 -6.56 -9.69 -7.52
N GLY A 78 -5.43 -9.70 -8.23
CA GLY A 78 -5.37 -10.12 -9.62
C GLY A 78 -5.81 -11.58 -9.81
N ALA A 79 -5.43 -12.48 -8.88
CA ALA A 79 -5.84 -13.88 -8.93
C ALA A 79 -7.31 -14.11 -8.53
N MET A 80 -7.87 -13.19 -7.73
CA MET A 80 -9.32 -13.13 -7.46
C MET A 80 -10.11 -12.53 -8.63
N THR A 81 -9.45 -12.04 -9.66
CA THR A 81 -10.10 -11.42 -10.81
C THR A 81 -9.62 -12.08 -12.10
N ASP A 82 -9.84 -11.41 -13.21
CA ASP A 82 -9.45 -11.77 -14.57
C ASP A 82 -8.13 -11.11 -15.00
N GLU A 83 -7.28 -10.71 -14.04
CA GLU A 83 -5.95 -10.17 -14.32
C GLU A 83 -4.89 -11.27 -14.45
N ILE A 84 -4.85 -12.21 -13.49
CA ILE A 84 -3.89 -13.32 -13.52
C ILE A 84 -4.57 -14.69 -13.32
N GLU A 85 -3.88 -15.72 -13.78
CA GLU A 85 -4.28 -17.12 -13.60
C GLU A 85 -3.09 -17.96 -13.13
N PRO A 86 -3.32 -19.04 -12.35
CA PRO A 86 -2.23 -19.94 -11.99
C PRO A 86 -1.62 -20.58 -13.23
N THR A 87 -0.33 -20.87 -13.17
CA THR A 87 0.31 -21.72 -14.19
C THR A 87 -0.15 -23.17 -14.04
N THR A 88 0.20 -24.02 -15.01
CA THR A 88 -0.20 -25.44 -15.01
C THR A 88 0.39 -26.23 -13.82
N LYS A 89 1.59 -25.87 -13.36
CA LYS A 89 2.30 -26.52 -12.25
C LYS A 89 2.98 -25.46 -11.35
N PRO A 90 2.22 -24.72 -10.53
CA PRO A 90 2.78 -23.67 -9.71
C PRO A 90 3.50 -24.25 -8.49
N ASN A 91 4.59 -23.60 -8.04
CA ASN A 91 5.28 -23.98 -6.81
C ASN A 91 4.51 -23.54 -5.56
N PHE A 92 3.79 -22.42 -5.65
CA PHE A 92 2.92 -21.90 -4.60
C PHE A 92 1.46 -21.97 -5.05
N LEU A 93 0.58 -22.49 -4.19
CA LEU A 93 -0.80 -22.77 -4.57
C LEU A 93 -1.74 -21.58 -4.38
N ILE A 94 -1.27 -20.48 -3.80
CA ILE A 94 -2.08 -19.29 -3.48
C ILE A 94 -2.95 -18.84 -4.66
N TYR A 95 -2.37 -18.65 -5.85
CA TYR A 95 -3.10 -18.17 -7.03
C TYR A 95 -4.14 -19.18 -7.53
N LYS A 96 -3.83 -20.48 -7.40
CA LYS A 96 -4.76 -21.55 -7.76
C LYS A 96 -5.94 -21.58 -6.80
N GLN A 97 -5.68 -21.53 -5.49
CA GLN A 97 -6.70 -21.52 -4.44
C GLN A 97 -7.63 -20.30 -4.60
N LEU A 98 -7.08 -19.12 -4.87
CA LEU A 98 -7.85 -17.92 -5.14
C LEU A 98 -8.68 -18.07 -6.41
N LYS A 99 -8.10 -18.51 -7.53
CA LYS A 99 -8.84 -18.64 -8.80
C LYS A 99 -9.98 -19.67 -8.71
N SER A 100 -9.78 -20.75 -7.96
CA SER A 100 -10.76 -21.84 -7.82
C SER A 100 -11.73 -21.69 -6.64
N ASP A 101 -11.72 -20.56 -5.93
CA ASP A 101 -12.52 -20.34 -4.72
C ASP A 101 -12.30 -21.41 -3.61
N ASP A 102 -11.10 -22.01 -3.54
CA ASP A 102 -10.70 -23.02 -2.52
C ASP A 102 -9.74 -22.42 -1.48
N VAL A 103 -10.05 -21.20 -1.04
CA VAL A 103 -9.26 -20.49 -0.03
C VAL A 103 -9.77 -20.85 1.36
N LYS A 104 -8.87 -21.27 2.23
CA LYS A 104 -9.16 -21.62 3.62
C LYS A 104 -8.34 -20.74 4.58
N PRO A 105 -8.79 -20.57 5.83
CA PRO A 105 -8.02 -19.81 6.85
C PRO A 105 -6.59 -20.31 7.11
N ASN A 106 -6.26 -21.54 6.72
CA ASN A 106 -4.91 -22.13 6.83
C ASN A 106 -4.15 -22.19 5.49
N SER A 107 -4.68 -21.57 4.43
CA SER A 107 -4.05 -21.50 3.12
C SER A 107 -2.88 -20.50 3.07
N ASP A 108 -2.11 -20.53 1.97
CA ASP A 108 -0.97 -19.64 1.70
C ASP A 108 -1.34 -18.14 1.69
N VAL A 109 -2.64 -17.81 1.64
CA VAL A 109 -3.15 -16.44 1.76
C VAL A 109 -2.78 -15.76 3.09
N ALA A 110 -2.44 -16.54 4.11
CA ALA A 110 -1.93 -16.02 5.38
C ALA A 110 -0.65 -15.18 5.21
N THR A 111 0.15 -15.43 4.16
CA THR A 111 1.31 -14.60 3.85
C THR A 111 0.93 -13.17 3.49
N THR A 112 -0.12 -12.97 2.68
CA THR A 112 -0.61 -11.63 2.33
C THR A 112 -1.17 -10.91 3.56
N TRP A 113 -1.89 -11.61 4.44
CA TRP A 113 -2.37 -11.07 5.71
C TRP A 113 -1.21 -10.59 6.59
N ASN A 114 -0.20 -11.45 6.81
CA ASN A 114 0.94 -11.14 7.66
C ASN A 114 1.73 -9.92 7.15
N LYS A 115 1.93 -9.82 5.82
CA LYS A 115 2.59 -8.66 5.20
C LYS A 115 1.82 -7.36 5.47
N LEU A 116 0.50 -7.36 5.27
CA LEU A 116 -0.35 -6.19 5.50
C LEU A 116 -0.46 -5.80 6.98
N GLN A 117 -0.61 -6.77 7.88
CA GLN A 117 -0.65 -6.50 9.32
C GLN A 117 0.70 -5.99 9.84
N ASN A 118 1.82 -6.54 9.37
CA ASN A 118 3.14 -6.02 9.72
C ASN A 118 3.32 -4.59 9.20
N PHE A 119 2.96 -4.33 7.95
CA PHE A 119 2.98 -2.98 7.38
C PHE A 119 2.14 -1.99 8.20
N ARG A 120 0.89 -2.33 8.53
CA ARG A 120 0.01 -1.53 9.41
C ARG A 120 0.69 -1.25 10.74
N ALA A 121 1.16 -2.29 11.42
CA ALA A 121 1.76 -2.17 12.75
C ALA A 121 3.01 -1.28 12.75
N ARG A 122 3.85 -1.37 11.71
CA ARG A 122 5.05 -0.50 11.59
C ARG A 122 4.70 0.95 11.26
N ALA A 123 3.67 1.18 10.45
CA ALA A 123 3.18 2.55 10.21
C ALA A 123 2.61 3.19 11.48
N GLU A 124 1.88 2.43 12.30
CA GLU A 124 1.40 2.88 13.62
C GLU A 124 2.54 3.07 14.62
N GLU A 125 3.56 2.21 14.59
CA GLU A 125 4.73 2.33 15.47
C GLU A 125 5.49 3.65 15.26
N VAL A 126 5.57 4.15 14.01
CA VAL A 126 6.13 5.49 13.73
C VAL A 126 5.40 6.58 14.51
N LEU A 127 4.06 6.53 14.57
CA LEU A 127 3.25 7.48 15.33
C LEU A 127 3.44 7.31 16.84
N GLN A 128 3.57 6.07 17.32
CA GLN A 128 3.81 5.78 18.73
C GLN A 128 5.19 6.24 19.20
N VAL A 129 6.23 6.09 18.36
CA VAL A 129 7.58 6.57 18.65
C VAL A 129 7.62 8.09 18.60
N GLU A 130 7.02 8.71 17.60
CA GLU A 130 6.90 10.17 17.50
C GLU A 130 6.27 10.78 18.77
N ALA A 131 5.20 10.17 19.28
CA ALA A 131 4.51 10.64 20.49
C ALA A 131 5.36 10.55 21.77
N LYS A 132 6.41 9.73 21.78
CA LYS A 132 7.33 9.55 22.92
C LYS A 132 8.59 10.41 22.83
N LEU A 133 8.84 11.07 21.70
CA LEU A 133 10.02 11.91 21.53
C LEU A 133 9.96 13.13 22.47
N SER A 134 11.05 13.36 23.19
CA SER A 134 11.33 14.62 23.89
C SER A 134 12.29 15.46 23.06
N ASN A 135 12.20 16.79 23.19
CA ASN A 135 13.12 17.69 22.51
C ASN A 135 14.51 17.55 23.15
N ASP A 136 15.42 16.91 22.42
CA ASP A 136 16.80 16.62 22.81
C ASP A 136 17.80 17.64 22.24
N GLY A 137 17.31 18.75 21.67
CA GLY A 137 18.13 19.73 20.96
C GLY A 137 18.38 19.39 19.49
N THR A 138 17.74 18.35 18.96
CA THR A 138 17.79 18.04 17.52
C THR A 138 17.34 19.23 16.67
N GLU A 139 18.15 19.55 15.65
CA GLU A 139 17.81 20.58 14.67
C GLU A 139 16.48 20.24 13.96
N ASN A 140 15.59 21.22 13.83
CA ASN A 140 14.27 21.04 13.21
C ASN A 140 13.38 19.98 13.90
N PHE A 141 13.55 19.75 15.21
CA PHE A 141 12.81 18.75 15.99
C PHE A 141 11.30 18.68 15.67
N ASP A 142 10.60 19.82 15.71
CA ASP A 142 9.15 19.86 15.44
C ASP A 142 8.80 19.48 13.99
N ALA A 143 9.65 19.83 13.03
CA ALA A 143 9.46 19.45 11.63
C ALA A 143 9.76 17.96 11.41
N VAL A 144 10.73 17.37 12.13
CA VAL A 144 10.97 15.92 12.13
C VAL A 144 9.72 15.19 12.63
N ARG A 145 9.14 15.66 13.73
CA ARG A 145 7.89 15.11 14.27
C ARG A 145 6.71 15.26 13.30
N ALA A 146 6.54 16.42 12.69
CA ALA A 146 5.49 16.64 11.68
C ALA A 146 5.66 15.71 10.46
N TYR A 147 6.89 15.52 9.98
CA TYR A 147 7.17 14.59 8.89
C TYR A 147 6.90 13.12 9.28
N ALA A 148 7.21 12.74 10.52
CA ALA A 148 6.88 11.42 11.04
C ALA A 148 5.37 11.20 11.12
N ARG A 149 4.59 12.18 11.62
CA ARG A 149 3.12 12.11 11.63
C ARG A 149 2.54 12.04 10.22
N PHE A 150 3.01 12.87 9.29
CA PHE A 150 2.64 12.80 7.88
C PHE A 150 2.81 11.37 7.33
N THR A 151 4.01 10.82 7.49
CA THR A 151 4.39 9.52 6.93
C THR A 151 3.62 8.38 7.60
N GLY A 152 3.58 8.37 8.94
CA GLY A 152 2.88 7.34 9.72
C GLY A 152 1.40 7.29 9.36
N HIS A 153 0.75 8.45 9.25
CA HIS A 153 -0.65 8.53 8.83
C HIS A 153 -0.85 8.13 7.37
N LEU A 154 -0.03 8.61 6.43
CA LEU A 154 -0.15 8.24 5.01
C LEU A 154 -0.12 6.72 4.82
N TYR A 155 0.85 6.05 5.42
CA TYR A 155 1.05 4.61 5.24
C TYR A 155 0.10 3.77 6.11
N ALA A 156 -0.29 4.23 7.30
CA ALA A 156 -1.35 3.59 8.06
C ALA A 156 -2.67 3.64 7.27
N GLY A 157 -2.99 4.77 6.65
CA GLY A 157 -4.16 4.92 5.80
C GLY A 157 -4.19 3.92 4.65
N LEU A 158 -3.05 3.77 3.94
CA LEU A 158 -2.90 2.77 2.88
C LEU A 158 -3.05 1.34 3.40
N ALA A 159 -2.46 1.01 4.55
CA ALA A 159 -2.57 -0.32 5.14
C ALA A 159 -4.04 -0.66 5.48
N TYR A 160 -4.75 0.28 6.11
CA TYR A 160 -6.17 0.12 6.46
C TYR A 160 -7.06 -0.01 5.22
N GLN A 161 -6.83 0.80 4.19
CA GLN A 161 -7.56 0.70 2.92
C GLN A 161 -7.38 -0.68 2.29
N LEU A 162 -6.14 -1.19 2.22
CA LEU A 162 -5.85 -2.51 1.67
C LEU A 162 -6.43 -3.64 2.52
N LEU A 163 -6.39 -3.54 3.85
CA LEU A 163 -7.00 -4.54 4.75
C LEU A 163 -8.52 -4.59 4.55
N GLY A 164 -9.20 -3.44 4.60
CA GLY A 164 -10.66 -3.36 4.41
C GLY A 164 -11.11 -3.78 3.02
N LYS A 165 -10.25 -3.62 2.01
CA LYS A 165 -10.46 -4.12 0.67
C LYS A 165 -10.30 -5.64 0.56
N MET A 166 -9.23 -6.19 1.10
CA MET A 166 -8.80 -7.55 0.74
C MET A 166 -9.39 -8.63 1.64
N PHE A 167 -9.51 -8.37 2.94
CA PHE A 167 -9.79 -9.41 3.92
C PHE A 167 -11.16 -9.28 4.57
N SER A 168 -11.68 -10.41 5.02
CA SER A 168 -12.85 -10.46 5.88
C SER A 168 -12.93 -11.77 6.67
N ARG A 169 -13.78 -11.85 7.71
CA ARG A 169 -14.07 -13.11 8.42
C ARG A 169 -14.81 -14.12 7.53
N THR A 170 -15.58 -13.63 6.56
CA THR A 170 -16.33 -14.44 5.61
C THR A 170 -15.82 -14.22 4.20
N THR A 171 -15.91 -15.22 3.33
CA THR A 171 -15.34 -15.10 1.98
C THR A 171 -16.24 -14.39 1.00
N ASP A 172 -17.55 -14.36 1.22
CA ASP A 172 -18.56 -13.87 0.26
C ASP A 172 -19.01 -12.42 0.52
N LYS A 173 -18.81 -11.92 1.74
CA LYS A 173 -19.25 -10.58 2.17
C LYS A 173 -18.27 -9.93 3.13
N ALA A 174 -18.41 -8.61 3.27
CA ALA A 174 -17.73 -7.82 4.29
C ALA A 174 -18.33 -8.10 5.68
N ASP A 175 -17.53 -8.72 6.55
CA ASP A 175 -17.85 -9.12 7.92
C ASP A 175 -16.72 -8.77 8.92
N GLY A 176 -15.85 -7.82 8.55
CA GLY A 176 -14.77 -7.30 9.38
C GLY A 176 -13.52 -8.17 9.45
N VAL A 177 -12.51 -7.67 10.16
CA VAL A 177 -11.25 -8.37 10.42
C VAL A 177 -10.73 -8.10 11.83
N ARG A 178 -9.81 -8.93 12.33
CA ARG A 178 -9.13 -8.71 13.61
C ARG A 178 -8.08 -7.61 13.50
N ILE A 179 -8.18 -6.61 14.35
CA ILE A 179 -7.18 -5.56 14.56
C ILE A 179 -7.03 -5.34 16.06
N ASN A 180 -5.80 -5.47 16.59
CA ASN A 180 -5.48 -5.23 18.00
C ASN A 180 -6.47 -5.91 18.97
N ASN A 181 -6.73 -7.21 18.75
CA ASN A 181 -7.66 -8.04 19.53
C ASN A 181 -9.16 -7.67 19.45
N ALA A 182 -9.56 -6.77 18.56
CA ALA A 182 -10.95 -6.45 18.28
C ALA A 182 -11.33 -6.82 16.84
N ILE A 183 -12.58 -7.22 16.61
CA ILE A 183 -13.12 -7.33 15.26
C ILE A 183 -13.61 -5.95 14.83
N ILE A 184 -13.04 -5.45 13.73
CA ILE A 184 -13.34 -4.15 13.14
C ILE A 184 -14.00 -4.37 11.78
N GLY A 185 -15.14 -3.74 11.52
CA GLY A 185 -15.87 -3.89 10.26
C GLY A 185 -15.09 -3.37 9.05
N ASN A 186 -15.32 -3.92 7.85
CA ASN A 186 -14.62 -3.48 6.64
C ASN A 186 -14.80 -1.97 6.38
N GLU A 187 -16.04 -1.45 6.49
CA GLU A 187 -16.28 0.00 6.36
C GLU A 187 -15.58 0.81 7.44
N GLU A 188 -15.49 0.32 8.69
CA GLU A 188 -14.75 1.01 9.74
C GLU A 188 -13.24 1.05 9.43
N LEU A 189 -12.67 0.02 8.81
CA LEU A 189 -11.29 0.06 8.32
C LEU A 189 -11.12 1.14 7.24
N LEU A 190 -12.08 1.29 6.34
CA LEU A 190 -12.05 2.34 5.31
C LEU A 190 -12.23 3.74 5.93
N ASP A 191 -13.03 3.88 6.98
CA ASP A 191 -13.13 5.13 7.74
C ASP A 191 -11.83 5.47 8.47
N LYS A 192 -11.14 4.48 9.06
CA LYS A 192 -9.79 4.67 9.62
C LYS A 192 -8.79 5.10 8.55
N ALA A 193 -8.87 4.53 7.34
CA ALA A 193 -8.04 4.96 6.22
C ALA A 193 -8.27 6.44 5.88
N GLN A 194 -9.53 6.85 5.76
CA GLN A 194 -9.91 8.25 5.49
C GLN A 194 -9.43 9.21 6.60
N GLN A 195 -9.58 8.81 7.87
CA GLN A 195 -9.11 9.60 9.02
C GLN A 195 -7.60 9.82 8.96
N HIS A 196 -6.84 8.75 8.69
CA HIS A 196 -5.40 8.84 8.53
C HIS A 196 -4.98 9.69 7.33
N TYR A 197 -5.63 9.55 6.17
CA TYR A 197 -5.35 10.45 5.05
C TYR A 197 -5.64 11.91 5.37
N SER A 198 -6.71 12.20 6.11
CA SER A 198 -7.03 13.56 6.56
C SER A 198 -5.96 14.13 7.50
N GLN A 199 -5.44 13.30 8.41
CA GLN A 199 -4.32 13.68 9.30
C GLN A 199 -3.02 13.89 8.52
N ALA A 200 -2.71 13.01 7.56
CA ALA A 200 -1.55 13.17 6.69
C ALA A 200 -1.65 14.47 5.87
N LEU A 201 -2.83 14.79 5.33
CA LEU A 201 -3.06 16.04 4.59
C LEU A 201 -2.84 17.27 5.48
N THR A 202 -3.28 17.20 6.75
CA THR A 202 -3.08 18.27 7.73
C THR A 202 -1.59 18.54 7.96
N GLU A 203 -0.78 17.49 8.15
CA GLU A 203 0.66 17.65 8.31
C GLU A 203 1.33 18.15 7.02
N ALA A 204 0.94 17.65 5.85
CA ALA A 204 1.51 18.05 4.57
C ALA A 204 1.24 19.53 4.22
N THR A 205 0.12 20.08 4.68
CA THR A 205 -0.28 21.47 4.47
C THR A 205 0.08 22.39 5.64
N GLY A 206 0.65 21.82 6.72
CA GLY A 206 1.04 22.55 7.91
C GLY A 206 2.31 23.40 7.75
N ASN A 207 2.43 24.43 8.59
CA ASN A 207 3.53 25.39 8.53
C ASN A 207 4.91 24.77 8.80
N LEU A 208 4.98 23.72 9.61
CA LEU A 208 6.25 23.07 10.00
C LEU A 208 6.99 22.43 8.83
N LEU A 209 6.25 22.01 7.80
CA LEU A 209 6.80 21.36 6.62
C LEU A 209 6.83 22.27 5.38
N ALA A 210 6.23 23.45 5.43
CA ALA A 210 5.94 24.30 4.26
C ALA A 210 7.15 24.66 3.38
N ASP A 211 8.36 24.72 3.94
CA ASP A 211 9.58 25.06 3.22
C ASP A 211 10.54 23.88 3.00
N LYS A 212 10.11 22.66 3.32
CA LYS A 212 10.93 21.44 3.24
C LYS A 212 11.00 20.88 1.82
N LYS A 213 12.09 20.17 1.54
CA LYS A 213 12.42 19.56 0.24
C LYS A 213 13.10 18.19 0.41
N GLY A 214 13.46 17.53 -0.69
CA GLY A 214 14.16 16.25 -0.68
C GLY A 214 13.19 15.10 -0.94
N VAL A 215 13.18 14.07 -0.09
CA VAL A 215 12.21 12.95 -0.18
C VAL A 215 10.76 13.38 0.08
N PHE A 216 10.56 14.64 0.48
CA PHE A 216 9.28 15.25 0.76
C PHE A 216 9.20 16.62 0.08
N ALA A 217 8.07 16.89 -0.56
CA ALA A 217 7.74 18.20 -1.12
C ALA A 217 6.28 18.53 -0.75
N PRO A 218 5.98 19.60 0.01
CA PRO A 218 4.67 19.83 0.63
C PRO A 218 3.50 19.81 -0.35
N ALA A 219 3.60 20.58 -1.43
CA ALA A 219 2.55 20.68 -2.43
C ALA A 219 2.30 19.33 -3.13
N THR A 220 3.36 18.62 -3.48
CA THR A 220 3.29 17.29 -4.09
C THR A 220 2.68 16.28 -3.11
N ALA A 221 3.13 16.26 -1.86
CA ALA A 221 2.64 15.37 -0.82
C ALA A 221 1.15 15.59 -0.54
N ALA A 222 0.71 16.85 -0.45
CA ALA A 222 -0.70 17.18 -0.24
C ALA A 222 -1.58 16.71 -1.42
N LYS A 223 -1.10 16.78 -2.66
CA LYS A 223 -1.82 16.25 -3.83
C LYS A 223 -1.83 14.72 -3.84
N GLN A 224 -0.71 14.08 -3.52
CA GLN A 224 -0.59 12.62 -3.41
C GLN A 224 -1.54 12.03 -2.36
N VAL A 225 -1.68 12.67 -1.19
CA VAL A 225 -2.68 12.29 -0.18
C VAL A 225 -4.09 12.39 -0.75
N ARG A 226 -4.42 13.50 -1.43
CA ARG A 226 -5.74 13.68 -2.05
C ARG A 226 -6.01 12.67 -3.17
N MET A 227 -5.00 12.24 -3.94
CA MET A 227 -5.15 11.15 -4.93
C MET A 227 -5.60 9.86 -4.23
N LEU A 228 -5.00 9.50 -3.09
CA LEU A 228 -5.43 8.33 -2.31
C LEU A 228 -6.85 8.50 -1.76
N MET A 229 -7.23 9.69 -1.30
CA MET A 229 -8.60 9.98 -0.86
C MET A 229 -9.61 9.84 -2.03
N VAL A 230 -9.27 10.33 -3.23
CA VAL A 230 -10.10 10.12 -4.44
C VAL A 230 -10.23 8.63 -4.74
N LYS A 231 -9.13 7.87 -4.68
CA LYS A 231 -9.14 6.42 -4.91
C LYS A 231 -10.05 5.71 -3.90
N LEU A 232 -9.96 6.07 -2.62
CA LEU A 232 -10.80 5.53 -1.56
C LEU A 232 -12.28 5.86 -1.77
N ALA A 233 -12.60 7.12 -2.11
CA ALA A 233 -13.97 7.53 -2.42
C ALA A 233 -14.54 6.76 -3.63
N MET A 234 -13.73 6.55 -4.67
CA MET A 234 -14.13 5.72 -5.82
C MET A 234 -14.39 4.27 -5.40
N GLN A 235 -13.51 3.66 -4.60
CA GLN A 235 -13.68 2.31 -4.04
C GLN A 235 -15.00 2.18 -3.24
N ARG A 236 -15.37 3.21 -2.49
CA ARG A 236 -16.60 3.27 -1.68
C ARG A 236 -17.85 3.69 -2.47
N GLN A 237 -17.74 3.90 -3.79
CA GLN A 237 -18.82 4.42 -4.64
C GLN A 237 -19.31 5.82 -4.23
N GLN A 238 -18.49 6.57 -3.50
CA GLN A 238 -18.75 7.95 -3.07
C GLN A 238 -18.35 8.92 -4.19
N TYR A 239 -19.00 8.81 -5.34
CA TYR A 239 -18.60 9.53 -6.55
C TYR A 239 -18.66 11.06 -6.42
N ALA A 240 -19.63 11.59 -5.66
CA ALA A 240 -19.73 13.02 -5.40
C ALA A 240 -18.55 13.55 -4.55
N GLU A 241 -18.09 12.75 -3.58
CA GLU A 241 -16.91 13.07 -2.80
C GLU A 241 -15.65 13.02 -3.68
N ALA A 242 -15.50 11.98 -4.49
CA ALA A 242 -14.39 11.87 -5.45
C ALA A 242 -14.33 13.09 -6.40
N ALA A 243 -15.47 13.53 -6.92
CA ALA A 243 -15.57 14.72 -7.77
C ALA A 243 -15.14 16.01 -7.05
N THR A 244 -15.51 16.16 -5.78
CA THR A 244 -15.14 17.33 -4.95
C THR A 244 -13.63 17.37 -4.71
N LEU A 245 -13.02 16.21 -4.45
CA LEU A 245 -11.58 16.11 -4.15
C LEU A 245 -10.69 16.23 -5.40
N TRP A 246 -11.20 15.89 -6.58
CA TRP A 246 -10.38 15.68 -7.79
C TRP A 246 -9.53 16.88 -8.20
N ASN A 247 -10.12 18.10 -8.19
CA ASN A 247 -9.42 19.30 -8.67
C ASN A 247 -8.19 19.64 -7.83
N GLU A 248 -8.26 19.41 -6.52
CA GLU A 248 -7.12 19.63 -5.62
C GLU A 248 -6.14 18.46 -5.62
N ALA A 249 -6.58 17.26 -6.06
CA ALA A 249 -5.75 16.07 -6.16
C ALA A 249 -4.88 16.07 -7.43
N TYR A 250 -5.40 16.58 -8.55
CA TYR A 250 -4.76 16.42 -9.86
C TYR A 250 -3.48 17.25 -10.04
N GLY A 251 -2.49 16.65 -10.70
CA GLY A 251 -1.30 17.32 -11.21
C GLY A 251 -0.68 16.51 -12.35
N ASN A 252 -0.20 17.18 -13.40
CA ASN A 252 0.48 16.54 -14.52
C ASN A 252 1.74 15.80 -14.03
N GLY A 253 1.93 14.57 -14.50
CA GLY A 253 3.05 13.71 -14.12
C GLY A 253 3.05 13.25 -12.66
N LEU A 254 1.97 13.49 -11.91
CA LEU A 254 1.91 13.12 -10.50
C LEU A 254 1.57 11.63 -10.34
N GLN A 255 2.26 10.98 -9.40
CA GLN A 255 1.99 9.61 -8.99
C GLN A 255 2.26 9.41 -7.51
N VAL A 256 1.61 8.39 -6.95
CA VAL A 256 1.95 7.78 -5.67
C VAL A 256 2.56 6.43 -5.98
N ASP A 257 3.86 6.32 -5.80
CA ASP A 257 4.61 5.10 -6.00
C ASP A 257 5.35 4.66 -4.74
N ILE A 258 5.76 3.40 -4.74
CA ILE A 258 6.62 2.83 -3.70
C ILE A 258 7.86 2.31 -4.41
N VAL A 259 8.99 2.94 -4.09
CA VAL A 259 10.27 2.67 -4.76
C VAL A 259 10.94 1.46 -4.12
N TYR A 260 11.29 0.47 -4.95
CA TYR A 260 12.24 -0.58 -4.59
C TYR A 260 13.65 -0.10 -4.96
N ASN A 261 14.61 -0.18 -4.03
CA ASN A 261 16.01 0.13 -4.31
C ASN A 261 16.75 -1.10 -4.90
N ILE A 262 17.80 -0.84 -5.68
CA ILE A 262 18.66 -1.89 -6.26
C ILE A 262 19.31 -2.79 -5.20
N ASP A 263 19.53 -2.24 -4.00
CA ASP A 263 20.11 -2.93 -2.83
C ASP A 263 19.05 -3.64 -1.97
N GLY A 264 17.76 -3.54 -2.33
CA GLY A 264 16.66 -4.16 -1.61
C GLY A 264 16.01 -5.32 -2.37
N GLY A 265 14.78 -5.63 -1.95
CA GLY A 265 13.99 -6.71 -2.55
C GLY A 265 13.56 -6.43 -3.98
N VAL A 266 13.35 -7.49 -4.75
CA VAL A 266 12.78 -7.43 -6.11
C VAL A 266 11.29 -7.08 -6.02
N ASN A 267 10.80 -6.30 -6.98
CA ASN A 267 9.37 -6.04 -7.13
C ASN A 267 8.61 -7.38 -7.29
N GLU A 268 7.67 -7.67 -6.39
CA GLU A 268 6.99 -8.97 -6.36
C GLU A 268 6.11 -9.20 -7.61
N LEU A 269 5.66 -8.13 -8.27
CA LEU A 269 4.98 -8.23 -9.56
C LEU A 269 5.92 -8.83 -10.62
N TYR A 270 7.16 -8.34 -10.67
CA TYR A 270 8.18 -8.86 -11.58
C TYR A 270 8.49 -10.34 -11.30
N SER A 271 8.70 -10.69 -10.02
CA SER A 271 9.05 -12.07 -9.67
C SER A 271 7.90 -13.06 -9.89
N THR A 272 6.64 -12.58 -9.90
CA THR A 272 5.46 -13.43 -10.07
C THR A 272 5.02 -13.57 -11.51
N VAL A 273 4.82 -12.46 -12.22
CA VAL A 273 4.25 -12.43 -13.58
C VAL A 273 5.18 -11.81 -14.63
N GLY A 274 6.36 -11.32 -14.24
CA GLY A 274 7.48 -11.08 -15.13
C GLY A 274 8.24 -12.37 -15.44
N GLN A 275 9.43 -12.29 -16.05
CA GLN A 275 10.24 -13.49 -16.32
C GLN A 275 10.83 -14.03 -15.00
N PRO A 276 10.65 -15.32 -14.64
CA PRO A 276 10.21 -16.44 -15.49
C PRO A 276 8.71 -16.82 -15.48
N ALA A 277 7.83 -16.18 -14.70
CA ALA A 277 6.40 -16.54 -14.56
C ALA A 277 6.17 -18.02 -14.21
N ILE A 278 6.55 -18.39 -12.99
CA ILE A 278 6.48 -19.77 -12.49
C ILE A 278 5.12 -20.09 -11.86
N ASN A 279 4.59 -19.20 -11.02
CA ASN A 279 3.41 -19.51 -10.18
C ASN A 279 2.10 -18.96 -10.75
N ALA A 280 2.18 -17.83 -11.44
CA ALA A 280 1.06 -17.22 -12.13
C ALA A 280 1.51 -16.70 -13.49
N GLN A 281 0.52 -16.46 -14.35
CA GLN A 281 0.67 -15.88 -15.67
C GLN A 281 -0.43 -14.84 -15.88
N VAL A 282 -0.22 -13.96 -16.87
CA VAL A 282 -1.26 -13.01 -17.31
C VAL A 282 -2.46 -13.79 -17.85
N ASP A 283 -3.66 -13.43 -17.40
CA ASP A 283 -4.89 -14.13 -17.76
C ASP A 283 -5.14 -14.08 -19.27
N THR A 284 -5.47 -15.23 -19.83
CA THR A 284 -5.68 -15.39 -21.27
C THR A 284 -6.88 -14.58 -21.77
N SER A 285 -7.95 -14.43 -20.97
CA SER A 285 -9.14 -13.67 -21.34
C SER A 285 -8.86 -12.17 -21.45
N LEU A 286 -8.05 -11.61 -20.54
CA LEU A 286 -7.59 -10.22 -20.62
C LEU A 286 -6.80 -10.00 -21.91
N VAL A 287 -5.86 -10.87 -22.24
CA VAL A 287 -5.05 -10.72 -23.47
C VAL A 287 -5.90 -10.84 -24.73
N ALA A 288 -6.92 -11.69 -24.72
CA ALA A 288 -7.88 -11.81 -25.81
C ALA A 288 -8.77 -10.56 -25.96
N SER A 289 -9.02 -9.83 -24.88
CA SER A 289 -9.83 -8.61 -24.87
C SER A 289 -9.11 -7.36 -25.40
N LEU A 290 -7.78 -7.38 -25.50
CA LEU A 290 -6.99 -6.19 -25.88
C LEU A 290 -7.29 -5.72 -27.30
N ASN A 291 -7.78 -4.49 -27.41
CA ASN A 291 -8.17 -3.85 -28.65
C ASN A 291 -7.18 -2.75 -29.07
N GLY A 292 -6.79 -2.76 -30.36
CA GLY A 292 -5.86 -1.78 -30.90
C GLY A 292 -4.41 -1.94 -30.43
N ILE A 293 -3.60 -0.92 -30.71
CA ILE A 293 -2.16 -0.88 -30.49
C ILE A 293 -1.82 -0.42 -29.07
N ALA A 294 -2.56 0.57 -28.54
CA ALA A 294 -2.31 1.14 -27.22
C ALA A 294 -2.45 0.08 -26.12
N GLU A 295 -3.56 -0.67 -26.13
CA GLU A 295 -3.85 -1.70 -25.14
C GLU A 295 -2.82 -2.85 -25.17
N LYS A 296 -2.43 -3.30 -26.38
CA LYS A 296 -1.39 -4.33 -26.57
C LYS A 296 0.00 -3.89 -26.13
N LYS A 297 0.29 -2.58 -26.20
CA LYS A 297 1.53 -2.00 -25.67
C LYS A 297 1.50 -1.85 -24.15
N ALA A 298 0.34 -1.53 -23.58
CA ALA A 298 0.17 -1.47 -22.13
C ALA A 298 0.38 -2.83 -21.48
N ILE A 299 -0.23 -3.89 -22.03
CA ILE A 299 -0.09 -5.27 -21.55
C ILE A 299 0.73 -6.09 -22.55
N LYS A 300 2.02 -5.75 -22.64
CA LYS A 300 2.94 -6.42 -23.57
C LYS A 300 3.41 -7.75 -23.01
N THR A 301 2.89 -8.85 -23.57
CA THR A 301 3.21 -10.21 -23.11
C THR A 301 4.05 -11.03 -24.08
N ALA A 302 4.77 -12.00 -23.53
CA ALA A 302 5.41 -13.09 -24.27
C ALA A 302 5.16 -14.43 -23.55
N LYS A 303 5.60 -15.55 -24.14
CA LYS A 303 5.52 -16.88 -23.54
C LYS A 303 6.92 -17.39 -23.20
N ASN A 304 7.08 -17.96 -22.01
CA ASN A 304 8.32 -18.64 -21.64
C ASN A 304 8.40 -20.03 -22.30
N LYS A 305 9.50 -20.77 -22.06
CA LYS A 305 9.73 -22.13 -22.59
C LYS A 305 8.64 -23.15 -22.20
N ASP A 306 7.97 -22.92 -21.07
CA ASP A 306 6.91 -23.77 -20.52
C ASP A 306 5.52 -23.34 -21.02
N GLY A 307 5.46 -22.35 -21.93
CA GLY A 307 4.24 -21.83 -22.52
C GLY A 307 3.47 -20.82 -21.66
N HIS A 308 3.98 -20.51 -20.46
CA HIS A 308 3.32 -19.56 -19.54
C HIS A 308 3.53 -18.13 -20.01
N ARG A 309 2.47 -17.33 -19.88
CA ARG A 309 2.48 -15.94 -20.32
C ARG A 309 3.03 -14.99 -19.26
N TYR A 310 4.02 -14.18 -19.63
CA TYR A 310 4.63 -13.20 -18.74
C TYR A 310 4.60 -11.80 -19.32
N LEU A 311 4.65 -10.79 -18.46
CA LEU A 311 4.81 -9.39 -18.84
C LEU A 311 6.27 -9.08 -19.20
N THR A 312 6.47 -8.48 -20.37
CA THR A 312 7.79 -8.05 -20.84
C THR A 312 8.14 -6.62 -20.42
N SER A 313 7.15 -5.86 -19.94
CA SER A 313 7.28 -4.46 -19.52
C SER A 313 7.61 -4.27 -18.05
N LEU A 314 7.55 -5.34 -17.22
CA LEU A 314 7.93 -5.23 -15.81
C LEU A 314 9.45 -5.22 -15.67
N GLU A 315 9.95 -4.21 -14.96
CA GLU A 315 11.35 -4.15 -14.58
C GLU A 315 11.53 -4.65 -13.14
N LYS A 316 12.66 -5.31 -12.89
CA LYS A 316 12.99 -5.97 -11.61
C LYS A 316 12.90 -5.03 -10.40
N TYR A 317 13.28 -3.76 -10.59
CA TYR A 317 13.32 -2.73 -9.55
C TYR A 317 12.43 -1.53 -9.87
N ALA A 318 11.45 -1.68 -10.77
CA ALA A 318 10.48 -0.62 -11.04
C ALA A 318 9.67 -0.31 -9.77
N PRO A 319 9.34 0.98 -9.52
CA PRO A 319 8.41 1.35 -8.47
C PRO A 319 7.06 0.66 -8.61
N LEU A 320 6.43 0.34 -7.49
CA LEU A 320 5.03 -0.07 -7.46
C LEU A 320 4.14 1.15 -7.50
N VAL A 321 3.31 1.29 -8.53
CA VAL A 321 2.37 2.41 -8.67
C VAL A 321 1.09 2.09 -7.89
N VAL A 322 0.72 2.95 -6.94
CA VAL A 322 -0.54 2.84 -6.16
C VAL A 322 -1.68 3.61 -6.85
N ILE A 323 -1.36 4.81 -7.36
CA ILE A 323 -2.23 5.65 -8.18
C ILE A 323 -1.37 6.65 -8.95
N ASP A 324 -1.73 6.94 -10.21
CA ASP A 324 -0.99 7.88 -11.06
C ASP A 324 -1.91 8.78 -11.89
N GLU A 325 -1.31 9.62 -12.74
CA GLU A 325 -2.05 10.52 -13.63
C GLU A 325 -3.03 9.76 -14.55
N LYS A 326 -2.68 8.56 -15.03
CA LYS A 326 -3.54 7.77 -15.92
C LYS A 326 -4.81 7.37 -15.19
N GLU A 327 -4.67 6.85 -13.97
CA GLU A 327 -5.82 6.53 -13.13
C GLU A 327 -6.67 7.78 -12.83
N MET A 328 -6.05 8.92 -12.50
CA MET A 328 -6.78 10.16 -12.23
C MET A 328 -7.57 10.66 -13.44
N LYS A 329 -7.02 10.54 -14.66
CA LYS A 329 -7.72 10.87 -15.91
C LYS A 329 -8.91 9.94 -16.15
N LEU A 330 -8.72 8.64 -15.96
CA LEU A 330 -9.81 7.65 -16.10
C LEU A 330 -10.90 7.84 -15.03
N ILE A 331 -10.54 8.20 -13.80
CA ILE A 331 -11.49 8.57 -12.75
C ILE A 331 -12.30 9.81 -13.17
N LYS A 332 -11.64 10.86 -13.68
CA LYS A 332 -12.36 12.05 -14.17
C LYS A 332 -13.29 11.71 -15.34
N ALA A 333 -12.83 10.89 -16.28
CA ALA A 333 -13.67 10.44 -17.39
C ALA A 333 -14.92 9.71 -16.87
N GLU A 334 -14.77 8.81 -15.88
CA GLU A 334 -15.91 8.14 -15.22
C GLU A 334 -16.86 9.16 -14.57
N LEU A 335 -16.34 10.13 -13.83
CA LEU A 335 -17.14 11.15 -13.16
C LEU A 335 -17.87 12.08 -14.14
N VAL A 336 -17.27 12.39 -15.30
CA VAL A 336 -17.91 13.14 -16.39
C VAL A 336 -19.06 12.32 -17.00
N VAL A 337 -18.83 11.04 -17.31
CA VAL A 337 -19.87 10.14 -17.86
C VAL A 337 -21.03 9.96 -16.88
N ARG A 338 -20.76 9.98 -15.58
CA ARG A 338 -21.78 9.97 -14.51
C ARG A 338 -22.51 11.31 -14.33
N GLY A 339 -22.10 12.38 -15.00
CA GLY A 339 -22.68 13.72 -14.87
C GLY A 339 -22.29 14.46 -13.58
N LEU A 340 -21.23 14.01 -12.89
CA LEU A 340 -20.76 14.58 -11.61
C LEU A 340 -19.62 15.58 -11.78
N MET A 341 -18.98 15.60 -12.94
CA MET A 341 -17.96 16.58 -13.30
C MET A 341 -18.18 17.10 -14.72
N GLN A 342 -17.71 18.31 -14.99
CA GLN A 342 -17.65 18.86 -16.33
C GLN A 342 -16.33 18.48 -17.01
N GLY A 343 -16.36 18.33 -18.34
CA GLY A 343 -15.18 18.06 -19.14
C GLY A 343 -15.49 17.16 -20.33
N ASP A 344 -14.43 16.81 -21.06
CA ASP A 344 -14.50 15.90 -22.20
C ASP A 344 -13.90 14.55 -21.82
N ALA A 345 -14.78 13.55 -21.60
CA ALA A 345 -14.37 12.19 -21.29
C ALA A 345 -13.62 11.51 -22.44
N MET A 346 -13.95 11.86 -23.70
CA MET A 346 -13.26 11.36 -24.89
C MET A 346 -11.81 11.85 -24.91
N GLN A 347 -11.59 13.14 -24.67
CA GLN A 347 -10.24 13.72 -24.60
C GLN A 347 -9.42 13.09 -23.47
N LEU A 348 -9.99 12.90 -22.28
CA LEU A 348 -9.30 12.29 -21.14
C LEU A 348 -8.84 10.86 -21.44
N VAL A 349 -9.65 10.07 -22.15
CA VAL A 349 -9.26 8.73 -22.60
C VAL A 349 -8.19 8.81 -23.68
N ASN A 350 -8.33 9.70 -24.67
CA ASN A 350 -7.35 9.88 -25.73
C ASN A 350 -5.97 10.28 -25.18
N ASP A 351 -5.93 11.10 -24.14
CA ASP A 351 -4.69 11.43 -23.44
C ASP A 351 -4.01 10.20 -22.83
N VAL A 352 -4.77 9.23 -22.31
CA VAL A 352 -4.22 7.97 -21.78
C VAL A 352 -3.75 7.06 -22.92
N LEU A 353 -4.52 6.95 -24.00
CA LEU A 353 -4.15 6.16 -25.19
C LEU A 353 -2.85 6.67 -25.81
N ALA A 354 -2.68 8.00 -25.90
CA ALA A 354 -1.52 8.66 -26.49
C ALA A 354 -0.19 8.33 -25.78
N LEU A 355 -0.21 7.92 -24.50
CA LEU A 355 0.98 7.44 -23.79
C LEU A 355 1.57 6.16 -24.39
N TYR A 356 0.74 5.40 -25.12
CA TYR A 356 1.12 4.12 -25.72
C TYR A 356 1.07 4.17 -27.25
N SER A 357 0.15 4.92 -27.85
CA SER A 357 0.01 5.03 -29.30
C SER A 357 -0.61 6.35 -29.72
N ALA A 358 0.11 7.15 -30.51
CA ALA A 358 -0.44 8.37 -31.11
C ALA A 358 -1.50 8.09 -32.19
N ASP A 359 -1.46 6.91 -32.80
CA ASP A 359 -2.34 6.54 -33.92
C ASP A 359 -3.70 5.95 -33.47
N GLN A 360 -3.92 5.77 -32.16
CA GLN A 360 -5.18 5.22 -31.64
C GLN A 360 -5.92 6.27 -30.83
N THR A 361 -7.16 6.55 -31.23
CA THR A 361 -8.07 7.45 -30.52
C THR A 361 -9.50 6.89 -30.56
N ILE A 362 -10.32 7.33 -29.62
CA ILE A 362 -11.77 7.18 -29.66
C ILE A 362 -12.41 8.48 -30.17
N SER A 363 -13.53 8.34 -30.89
CA SER A 363 -14.24 9.45 -31.56
C SER A 363 -15.60 9.78 -30.93
N SER A 364 -15.97 9.08 -29.87
CA SER A 364 -17.20 9.30 -29.11
C SER A 364 -16.91 9.24 -27.61
N ALA A 365 -17.79 9.84 -26.81
CA ALA A 365 -17.71 9.71 -25.36
C ALA A 365 -17.82 8.22 -24.96
N PRO A 366 -16.93 7.73 -24.07
CA PRO A 366 -16.95 6.34 -23.64
C PRO A 366 -18.15 6.08 -22.71
N THR A 367 -18.67 4.87 -22.75
CA THR A 367 -19.61 4.32 -21.77
C THR A 367 -18.87 3.93 -20.47
N LEU A 368 -19.64 3.66 -19.41
CA LEU A 368 -19.07 3.16 -18.16
C LEU A 368 -18.39 1.78 -18.33
N GLU A 369 -18.95 0.92 -19.18
CA GLU A 369 -18.38 -0.40 -19.48
C GLU A 369 -17.06 -0.27 -20.26
N GLU A 370 -16.99 0.61 -21.25
CA GLU A 370 -15.73 0.92 -21.96
C GLU A 370 -14.68 1.50 -21.01
N LEU A 371 -15.07 2.39 -20.09
CA LEU A 371 -14.16 2.89 -19.06
C LEU A 371 -13.69 1.79 -18.11
N ALA A 372 -14.54 0.83 -17.75
CA ALA A 372 -14.16 -0.32 -16.93
C ALA A 372 -13.14 -1.21 -17.65
N HIS A 373 -13.28 -1.40 -18.96
CA HIS A 373 -12.29 -2.09 -19.79
C HIS A 373 -10.96 -1.33 -19.84
N LEU A 374 -11.00 -0.03 -20.15
CA LEU A 374 -9.79 0.80 -20.20
C LEU A 374 -9.06 0.83 -18.85
N ARG A 375 -9.80 0.88 -17.73
CA ARG A 375 -9.23 0.76 -16.39
C ARG A 375 -8.58 -0.60 -16.16
N HIS A 376 -9.22 -1.70 -16.57
CA HIS A 376 -8.63 -3.04 -16.48
C HIS A 376 -7.30 -3.14 -17.25
N VAL A 377 -7.22 -2.54 -18.44
CA VAL A 377 -6.03 -2.59 -19.28
C VAL A 377 -4.92 -1.67 -18.75
N PHE A 378 -5.21 -0.39 -18.54
CA PHE A 378 -4.19 0.61 -18.24
C PHE A 378 -3.82 0.68 -16.75
N LEU A 379 -4.62 0.09 -15.87
CA LEU A 379 -4.36 -0.04 -14.44
C LEU A 379 -4.12 -1.50 -14.03
N TYR A 380 -3.72 -2.34 -14.99
CA TYR A 380 -3.42 -3.75 -14.76
C TYR A 380 -2.43 -3.94 -13.60
N LEU A 381 -2.81 -4.74 -12.62
CA LEU A 381 -2.05 -5.00 -11.38
C LEU A 381 -1.82 -3.76 -10.48
N HIS A 382 -2.61 -2.71 -10.62
CA HIS A 382 -2.70 -1.62 -9.63
C HIS A 382 -3.72 -1.94 -8.52
N GLY A 383 -4.24 -3.18 -8.51
CA GLY A 383 -5.29 -3.64 -7.61
C GLY A 383 -6.67 -3.08 -7.94
N CYS A 384 -6.87 -2.33 -9.03
CA CYS A 384 -8.13 -1.63 -9.30
C CYS A 384 -9.28 -2.56 -9.76
N ARG A 385 -8.96 -3.70 -10.41
CA ARG A 385 -9.96 -4.56 -11.06
C ARG A 385 -11.00 -5.12 -10.10
N ILE A 386 -10.59 -5.49 -8.88
CA ILE A 386 -11.52 -5.99 -7.85
C ILE A 386 -12.50 -4.91 -7.39
N ASP A 387 -12.06 -3.64 -7.34
CA ASP A 387 -12.93 -2.53 -6.97
C ASP A 387 -13.94 -2.30 -8.08
N ASP A 388 -13.51 -2.29 -9.34
CA ASP A 388 -14.42 -2.12 -10.48
C ASP A 388 -15.49 -3.23 -10.53
N LEU A 389 -15.11 -4.49 -10.29
CA LEU A 389 -16.06 -5.60 -10.21
C LEU A 389 -17.04 -5.47 -9.03
N ARG A 390 -16.58 -5.03 -7.85
CA ARG A 390 -17.46 -4.81 -6.68
C ARG A 390 -18.39 -3.62 -6.83
N ARG A 391 -17.96 -2.59 -7.57
CA ARG A 391 -18.78 -1.41 -7.91
C ARG A 391 -19.81 -1.70 -9.02
N GLY A 392 -19.73 -2.87 -9.67
CA GLY A 392 -20.65 -3.28 -10.72
C GLY A 392 -20.50 -2.50 -12.03
N ILE A 393 -19.38 -1.80 -12.24
CA ILE A 393 -19.17 -0.99 -13.46
C ILE A 393 -18.81 -1.85 -14.68
N VAL A 394 -18.33 -3.09 -14.47
CA VAL A 394 -17.74 -3.94 -15.51
C VAL A 394 -18.78 -4.51 -16.47
N GLY A 395 -19.96 -4.90 -15.97
CA GLY A 395 -20.99 -5.53 -16.80
C GLY A 395 -20.63 -6.88 -17.42
N GLY A 396 -21.54 -7.41 -18.24
CA GLY A 396 -21.31 -8.60 -19.08
C GLY A 396 -20.87 -9.88 -18.35
N THR A 397 -20.12 -10.71 -19.08
CA THR A 397 -19.67 -12.04 -18.61
C THR A 397 -18.68 -11.94 -17.45
N ALA A 398 -17.82 -10.92 -17.44
CA ALA A 398 -16.82 -10.73 -16.37
C ALA A 398 -17.51 -10.41 -15.04
N GLN A 399 -18.50 -9.52 -15.04
CA GLN A 399 -19.31 -9.23 -13.86
C GLN A 399 -20.11 -10.46 -13.41
N ALA A 400 -20.76 -11.17 -14.33
CA ALA A 400 -21.52 -12.38 -13.99
C ALA A 400 -20.62 -13.47 -13.36
N THR A 401 -19.39 -13.62 -13.86
CA THR A 401 -18.40 -14.54 -13.31
C THR A 401 -18.00 -14.12 -11.89
N TRP A 402 -17.73 -12.83 -11.66
CA TRP A 402 -17.43 -12.29 -10.34
C TRP A 402 -18.58 -12.46 -9.35
N ASP A 403 -19.81 -12.17 -9.78
CA ASP A 403 -20.99 -12.26 -8.92
C ASP A 403 -21.24 -13.69 -8.44
N ALA A 404 -20.92 -14.69 -9.28
CA ALA A 404 -21.01 -16.11 -9.00
C ALA A 404 -19.89 -16.66 -8.10
N ARG A 405 -18.80 -15.90 -7.87
CA ARG A 405 -17.70 -16.33 -7.00
C ARG A 405 -18.14 -16.52 -5.55
N LYS A 406 -17.57 -17.54 -4.90
CA LYS A 406 -17.72 -17.79 -3.45
C LYS A 406 -16.70 -17.00 -2.62
N VAL A 407 -15.56 -16.65 -3.23
CA VAL A 407 -14.51 -15.85 -2.59
C VAL A 407 -14.48 -14.48 -3.25
N LYS A 408 -15.17 -13.53 -2.60
CA LYS A 408 -15.15 -12.09 -2.85
C LYS A 408 -14.22 -11.35 -1.89
N TYR A 409 -13.88 -11.94 -0.75
CA TYR A 409 -12.90 -11.50 0.25
C TYR A 409 -12.03 -12.67 0.68
N ILE A 410 -10.78 -12.41 1.03
CA ILE A 410 -9.88 -13.42 1.57
C ILE A 410 -10.23 -13.65 3.04
N PRO A 411 -10.40 -14.91 3.49
CA PRO A 411 -10.62 -15.18 4.91
C PRO A 411 -9.38 -14.79 5.72
N MET A 412 -9.58 -14.31 6.94
CA MET A 412 -8.46 -14.14 7.88
C MET A 412 -7.76 -15.49 8.14
N PRO A 413 -6.50 -15.48 8.59
CA PRO A 413 -5.85 -16.70 9.08
C PRO A 413 -6.61 -17.32 10.27
N GLU A 414 -6.55 -18.64 10.40
CA GLU A 414 -7.28 -19.39 11.44
C GLU A 414 -7.00 -18.87 12.87
N LEU A 415 -5.76 -18.47 13.13
CA LEU A 415 -5.34 -17.95 14.44
C LEU A 415 -6.04 -16.64 14.83
N GLU A 416 -6.57 -15.90 13.86
CA GLU A 416 -7.22 -14.59 14.06
C GLU A 416 -8.73 -14.71 14.36
N TYR A 417 -9.28 -15.94 14.45
CA TYR A 417 -10.66 -16.18 14.86
C TYR A 417 -10.82 -16.45 16.37
N LYS A 418 -9.73 -16.74 17.08
CA LYS A 418 -9.69 -16.99 18.52
C LYS A 418 -9.38 -15.74 19.31
#